data_AF-A0A7V2VLD2-F1
#
_entry.id   AF-A0A7V2VLD2-F1
#
_cell.length_a   1.000
_cell.length_b   1.000
_cell.length_c   1.000
_cell.angle_alpha   90.00
_cell.angle_beta   90.00
_cell.angle_gamma   90.00
#
_symmetry.space_group_name_H-M   'P 1'
#
loop_
_entity.id
_entity.type
_entity.pdbx_description
1 polymer ?
#
loop_
_entity_poly.entity_id
_entity_poly.type
_entity_poly.pdbx_seq_one_letter_code
_entity_poly.pdbx_strand_id
1 'polypeptide(L)'
;MTNEQVPQSLRKFLTADERVEKTFELKSHQVYATDRRILVQKGRKVRDFAYAQISSVEYSSKRYWWLIVLGIIICAVGVFGFAFASSEHRALAPYCLVLVPIGVVLIVLGAIIKSEWVEAVVIGIRDPIRFKGVSQELNSLLQTIRQKESTGVTATATENGQTVIADTIRILAELRDDRVITQEEFERKKTRLLKYSKQNSF
;
A
#
# COMPACT_ATOMS: atom_id res chain seq x y z
N MET A 1 -22.62 -7.34 11.95
CA MET A 1 -22.93 -6.07 11.28
C MET A 1 -23.75 -6.40 10.04
N THR A 2 -24.89 -5.74 9.89
CA THR A 2 -26.02 -6.09 9.01
C THR A 2 -25.77 -5.75 7.54
N ASN A 3 -26.33 -6.57 6.63
CA ASN A 3 -26.27 -6.50 5.15
C ASN A 3 -26.82 -5.19 4.50
N GLU A 4 -26.96 -4.10 5.26
CA GLU A 4 -27.72 -2.91 4.86
C GLU A 4 -26.93 -1.84 4.10
N GLN A 5 -25.60 -1.92 4.03
CA GLN A 5 -24.77 -0.90 3.34
C GLN A 5 -24.14 -1.39 2.03
N VAL A 6 -24.63 -2.49 1.45
CA VAL A 6 -24.14 -2.96 0.14
C VAL A 6 -24.97 -2.33 -0.97
N PRO A 7 -24.38 -1.52 -1.87
CA PRO A 7 -25.11 -0.90 -2.97
C PRO A 7 -25.79 -1.96 -3.84
N GLN A 8 -27.02 -1.67 -4.32
CA GLN A 8 -27.75 -2.60 -5.20
C GLN A 8 -26.96 -2.95 -6.48
N SER A 9 -26.11 -2.03 -6.96
CA SER A 9 -25.21 -2.28 -8.08
C SER A 9 -24.18 -3.38 -7.79
N LEU A 10 -23.76 -3.53 -6.54
CA LEU A 10 -22.75 -4.50 -6.12
C LEU A 10 -23.34 -5.90 -5.92
N ARG A 11 -24.65 -6.00 -5.59
CA ARG A 11 -25.35 -7.28 -5.37
C ARG A 11 -25.30 -8.22 -6.57
N LYS A 12 -25.19 -7.67 -7.80
CA LYS A 12 -25.06 -8.47 -9.02
C LYS A 12 -23.70 -9.16 -9.16
N PHE A 13 -22.69 -8.70 -8.43
CA PHE A 13 -21.34 -9.23 -8.47
C PHE A 13 -21.03 -10.19 -7.31
N LEU A 14 -21.86 -10.17 -6.26
CA LEU A 14 -21.75 -11.07 -5.11
C LEU A 14 -22.35 -12.43 -5.43
N THR A 15 -21.65 -13.52 -5.09
CA THR A 15 -22.26 -14.86 -5.09
C THR A 15 -23.28 -15.00 -3.95
N ALA A 16 -24.24 -15.93 -4.06
CA ALA A 16 -25.37 -16.05 -3.13
C ALA A 16 -24.96 -16.22 -1.65
N ASP A 17 -23.80 -16.80 -1.44
CA ASP A 17 -23.19 -17.16 -0.15
C ASP A 17 -22.03 -16.22 0.24
N GLU A 18 -21.68 -15.24 -0.59
CA GLU A 18 -20.60 -14.29 -0.32
C GLU A 18 -21.08 -13.11 0.52
N ARG A 19 -20.31 -12.77 1.57
CA ARG A 19 -20.68 -11.72 2.52
C ARG A 19 -19.65 -10.61 2.53
N VAL A 20 -20.13 -9.37 2.46
CA VAL A 20 -19.28 -8.19 2.66
C VAL A 20 -18.99 -8.06 4.14
N GLU A 21 -17.71 -8.12 4.51
CA GLU A 21 -17.27 -8.02 5.90
C GLU A 21 -16.94 -6.57 6.27
N LYS A 22 -16.27 -5.85 5.35
CA LYS A 22 -15.83 -4.48 5.56
C LYS A 22 -15.94 -3.65 4.29
N THR A 23 -16.22 -2.37 4.48
CA THR A 23 -16.26 -1.36 3.43
C THR A 23 -15.26 -0.27 3.76
N PHE A 24 -14.52 0.20 2.76
CA PHE A 24 -13.54 1.28 2.88
C PHE A 24 -13.87 2.37 1.85
N GLU A 25 -14.06 3.61 2.30
CA GLU A 25 -14.33 4.76 1.45
C GLU A 25 -13.05 5.52 1.12
N LEU A 26 -12.35 5.05 0.09
CA LEU A 26 -11.14 5.72 -0.39
C LEU A 26 -11.52 6.89 -1.32
N LYS A 27 -10.64 7.90 -1.44
CA LYS A 27 -10.93 9.17 -2.14
C LYS A 27 -11.57 9.05 -3.52
N SER A 28 -11.25 8.00 -4.27
CA SER A 28 -11.77 7.76 -5.63
C SER A 28 -12.30 6.36 -5.86
N HIS A 29 -12.31 5.54 -4.81
CA HIS A 29 -12.67 4.13 -4.90
C HIS A 29 -13.47 3.72 -3.66
N GLN A 30 -14.56 3.00 -3.86
CA GLN A 30 -15.18 2.27 -2.77
C GLN A 30 -14.67 0.83 -2.84
N VAL A 31 -14.09 0.36 -1.73
CA VAL A 31 -13.48 -0.96 -1.65
C VAL A 31 -14.31 -1.80 -0.68
N TYR A 32 -14.81 -2.93 -1.15
CA TYR A 32 -15.59 -3.87 -0.37
C TYR A 32 -14.76 -5.15 -0.20
N ALA A 33 -14.39 -5.45 1.03
CA ALA A 33 -13.74 -6.69 1.38
C ALA A 33 -14.81 -7.73 1.70
N THR A 34 -14.85 -8.80 0.91
CA THR A 34 -15.70 -9.97 1.17
C THR A 34 -14.88 -11.07 1.85
N ASP A 35 -15.54 -12.17 2.18
CA ASP A 35 -14.90 -13.39 2.68
C ASP A 35 -13.97 -14.05 1.66
N ARG A 36 -14.17 -13.82 0.35
CA ARG A 36 -13.44 -14.48 -0.75
C ARG A 36 -12.54 -13.58 -1.59
N ARG A 37 -12.90 -12.29 -1.73
CA ARG A 37 -12.25 -11.36 -2.66
C ARG A 37 -12.44 -9.91 -2.24
N ILE A 38 -11.80 -9.02 -2.98
CA ILE A 38 -11.96 -7.58 -2.84
C ILE A 38 -12.64 -7.05 -4.09
N LEU A 39 -13.72 -6.30 -3.90
CA LEU A 39 -14.43 -5.60 -4.96
C LEU A 39 -14.06 -4.11 -4.90
N VAL A 40 -13.50 -3.60 -5.98
CA VAL A 40 -13.08 -2.20 -6.10
C VAL A 40 -14.00 -1.49 -7.09
N GLN A 41 -14.81 -0.57 -6.58
CA GLN A 41 -15.69 0.27 -7.40
C GLN A 41 -15.06 1.64 -7.64
N LYS A 42 -14.88 1.99 -8.92
CA LYS A 42 -14.44 3.32 -9.37
C LYS A 42 -15.51 3.93 -10.29
N GLY A 43 -16.35 4.79 -9.74
CA GLY A 43 -17.51 5.32 -10.44
C GLY A 43 -18.48 4.19 -10.84
N ARG A 44 -18.63 3.94 -12.15
CA ARG A 44 -19.49 2.87 -12.70
C ARG A 44 -18.76 1.54 -12.95
N LYS A 45 -17.43 1.51 -12.87
CA LYS A 45 -16.65 0.29 -13.10
C LYS A 45 -16.43 -0.44 -11.78
N VAL A 46 -16.76 -1.73 -11.73
CA VAL A 46 -16.44 -2.63 -10.63
C VAL A 46 -15.35 -3.57 -11.13
N ARG A 47 -14.30 -3.76 -10.33
CA ARG A 47 -13.26 -4.76 -10.56
C ARG A 47 -13.22 -5.70 -9.37
N ASP A 48 -13.04 -6.97 -9.63
CA ASP A 48 -12.96 -8.03 -8.64
C ASP A 48 -11.55 -8.62 -8.59
N PHE A 49 -11.04 -8.80 -7.37
CA PHE A 49 -9.71 -9.37 -7.12
C PHE A 49 -9.81 -10.45 -6.05
N ALA A 50 -9.63 -11.70 -6.45
CA ALA A 50 -9.55 -12.81 -5.49
C ALA A 50 -8.32 -12.63 -4.59
N TYR A 51 -8.43 -12.93 -3.30
CA TYR A 51 -7.27 -12.83 -2.39
C TYR A 51 -6.09 -13.69 -2.86
N ALA A 52 -6.38 -14.87 -3.43
CA ALA A 52 -5.36 -15.75 -4.01
C ALA A 52 -4.59 -15.14 -5.20
N GLN A 53 -5.14 -14.11 -5.85
CA GLN A 53 -4.48 -13.41 -6.95
C GLN A 53 -3.67 -12.21 -6.47
N ILE A 54 -3.81 -11.78 -5.22
CA ILE A 54 -3.03 -10.67 -4.67
C ILE A 54 -1.65 -11.24 -4.33
N SER A 55 -0.64 -10.84 -5.10
CA SER A 55 0.73 -11.31 -4.90
C SER A 55 1.44 -10.54 -3.79
N SER A 56 1.16 -9.24 -3.69
CA SER A 56 1.73 -8.38 -2.66
C SER A 56 0.89 -7.13 -2.49
N VAL A 57 0.95 -6.58 -1.27
CA VAL A 57 0.40 -5.27 -0.96
C VAL A 57 1.48 -4.43 -0.28
N GLU A 58 1.85 -3.33 -0.93
CA GLU A 58 2.90 -2.43 -0.47
C GLU A 58 2.31 -1.08 -0.07
N TYR A 59 2.76 -0.58 1.09
CA TYR A 59 2.44 0.77 1.53
C TYR A 59 3.50 1.72 1.00
N SER A 60 3.08 2.68 0.18
CA SER A 60 3.95 3.70 -0.38
C SER A 60 3.55 5.07 0.11
N SER A 61 4.55 5.90 0.44
CA SER A 61 4.31 7.29 0.78
C SER A 61 5.31 8.20 0.09
N LYS A 62 4.82 9.31 -0.46
CA LYS A 62 5.65 10.34 -1.08
C LYS A 62 5.36 11.68 -0.43
N ARG A 63 6.43 12.30 0.06
CA ARG A 63 6.41 13.68 0.55
C ARG A 63 6.67 14.62 -0.62
N TYR A 64 6.00 15.76 -0.64
CA TYR A 64 6.15 16.77 -1.69
C TYR A 64 7.42 17.61 -1.49
N TRP A 65 8.59 16.98 -1.66
CA TRP A 65 9.90 17.63 -1.53
C TRP A 65 10.06 18.89 -2.40
N TRP A 66 9.43 18.90 -3.58
CA TRP A 66 9.50 20.07 -4.48
C TRP A 66 8.86 21.32 -3.87
N LEU A 67 7.79 21.21 -3.06
CA LEU A 67 7.18 22.35 -2.36
C LEU A 67 8.13 22.93 -1.31
N ILE A 68 8.86 22.06 -0.61
CA ILE A 68 9.86 22.47 0.38
C ILE A 68 11.00 23.22 -0.32
N VAL A 69 11.54 22.67 -1.41
CA VAL A 69 12.59 23.32 -2.20
C VAL A 69 12.13 24.67 -2.73
N LEU A 70 10.92 24.76 -3.27
CA LEU A 70 10.34 26.01 -3.77
C LEU A 70 10.20 27.05 -2.65
N GLY A 71 9.70 26.64 -1.47
CA GLY A 71 9.58 27.53 -0.30
C GLY A 71 10.94 28.05 0.18
N ILE A 72 11.99 27.21 0.18
CA ILE A 72 13.36 27.63 0.51
C ILE A 72 13.88 28.67 -0.49
N ILE A 73 13.66 28.46 -1.79
CA ILE A 73 14.06 29.43 -2.83
C ILE A 73 13.37 30.78 -2.61
N ILE A 74 12.06 30.77 -2.34
CA ILE A 74 11.29 32.00 -2.09
C ILE A 74 11.81 32.73 -0.84
N CYS A 75 12.09 32.02 0.25
CA CYS A 75 12.69 32.60 1.45
C CYS A 75 14.07 33.21 1.15
N ALA A 76 14.92 32.50 0.40
CA ALA A 76 16.24 33.00 0.03
C ALA A 76 16.11 34.28 -0.80
N VAL A 77 15.26 34.30 -1.82
CA VAL A 77 15.02 35.50 -2.64
C VAL A 77 14.50 36.66 -1.79
N GLY A 78 13.61 36.41 -0.82
CA GLY A 78 13.12 37.44 0.09
C GLY A 78 14.24 38.04 0.96
N VAL A 79 15.06 37.19 1.57
CA VAL A 79 16.17 37.62 2.45
C VAL A 79 17.27 38.33 1.67
N PHE A 80 17.73 37.74 0.56
CA PHE A 80 18.75 38.35 -0.30
C PHE A 80 18.23 39.64 -0.95
N GLY A 81 17.00 39.65 -1.47
CA GLY A 81 16.39 40.84 -2.05
C GLY A 81 16.29 42.00 -1.05
N PHE A 82 16.01 41.71 0.22
CA PHE A 82 16.01 42.72 1.28
C PHE A 82 17.42 43.18 1.65
N ALA A 83 18.38 42.26 1.81
CA ALA A 83 19.75 42.58 2.21
C ALA A 83 20.52 43.39 1.15
N PHE A 84 20.24 43.14 -0.13
CA PHE A 84 20.87 43.81 -1.28
C PHE A 84 20.02 44.95 -1.87
N ALA A 85 18.91 45.32 -1.23
CA ALA A 85 18.11 46.45 -1.66
C ALA A 85 18.93 47.75 -1.50
N SER A 86 19.51 48.22 -2.60
CA SER A 86 20.19 49.52 -2.68
C SER A 86 19.18 50.66 -2.44
N SER A 87 19.69 51.87 -2.18
CA SER A 87 18.87 53.07 -1.93
C SER A 87 17.86 53.35 -3.06
N GLU A 88 18.18 52.95 -4.29
CA GLU A 88 17.33 53.13 -5.48
C GLU A 88 16.12 52.17 -5.53
N HIS A 89 16.18 51.05 -4.81
CA HIS A 89 15.14 50.01 -4.85
C HIS A 89 14.41 49.83 -3.51
N ARG A 90 14.47 50.84 -2.62
CA ARG A 90 13.75 50.82 -1.33
C ARG A 90 12.24 50.59 -1.46
N ALA A 91 11.63 50.97 -2.59
CA ALA A 91 10.22 50.71 -2.86
C ALA A 91 9.88 49.21 -2.96
N LEU A 92 10.87 48.35 -3.28
CA LEU A 92 10.68 46.90 -3.38
C LEU A 92 10.92 46.15 -2.06
N ALA A 93 11.58 46.79 -1.09
CA ALA A 93 11.88 46.22 0.23
C ALA A 93 10.66 45.61 0.97
N PRO A 94 9.47 46.25 1.01
CA PRO A 94 8.32 45.63 1.68
C PRO A 94 7.87 44.34 1.00
N TYR A 95 7.93 44.25 -0.34
CA TYR A 95 7.55 43.05 -1.07
C TYR A 95 8.50 41.88 -0.80
N CYS A 96 9.81 42.14 -0.72
CA CYS A 96 10.81 41.13 -0.34
C CYS A 96 10.56 40.56 1.06
N LEU A 97 10.13 41.41 2.00
CA LEU A 97 9.83 40.99 3.36
C LEU A 97 8.57 40.10 3.42
N VAL A 98 7.57 40.32 2.57
CA VAL A 98 6.37 39.47 2.46
C VAL A 98 6.66 38.10 1.82
N LEU A 99 7.71 37.97 1.00
CA LEU A 99 8.07 36.67 0.42
C LEU A 99 8.53 35.65 1.48
N VAL A 100 9.18 36.11 2.55
CA VAL A 100 9.67 35.22 3.62
C VAL A 100 8.53 34.43 4.29
N PRO A 101 7.46 35.05 4.83
CA PRO A 101 6.36 34.29 5.42
C PRO A 101 5.66 33.39 4.40
N ILE A 102 5.54 33.80 3.12
CA ILE A 102 4.98 32.94 2.06
C ILE A 102 5.84 31.68 1.87
N GLY A 103 7.17 31.83 1.80
CA GLY A 103 8.09 30.70 1.68
C GLY A 103 8.02 29.77 2.89
N VAL A 104 7.93 30.32 4.11
CA VAL A 104 7.73 29.53 5.34
C VAL A 104 6.43 28.73 5.29
N VAL A 105 5.32 29.35 4.88
CA VAL A 105 4.03 28.67 4.73
C VAL A 105 4.13 27.50 3.73
N LEU A 106 4.83 27.68 2.61
CA LEU A 106 5.05 26.62 1.63
C LEU A 106 5.89 25.46 2.18
N ILE A 107 6.92 25.75 2.97
CA ILE A 107 7.73 24.72 3.63
C ILE A 107 6.86 23.90 4.60
N VAL A 108 6.07 24.57 5.43
CA VAL A 108 5.16 23.92 6.38
C VAL A 108 4.14 23.07 5.65
N LEU A 109 3.51 23.59 4.59
CA LEU A 109 2.58 22.82 3.74
C LEU A 109 3.26 21.61 3.10
N GLY A 110 4.46 21.78 2.52
CA GLY A 110 5.20 20.67 1.92
C GLY A 110 5.61 19.58 2.92
N ALA A 111 5.83 19.96 4.19
CA ALA A 111 6.15 19.03 5.27
C ALA A 111 4.93 18.26 5.77
N ILE A 112 3.77 18.92 5.88
CA ILE A 112 2.50 18.36 6.36
C ILE A 112 1.83 17.50 5.29
N ILE A 113 1.83 17.96 4.03
CA ILE A 113 1.19 17.24 2.95
C ILE A 113 2.02 15.99 2.64
N LYS A 114 1.55 14.86 3.15
CA LYS A 114 2.05 13.53 2.82
C LYS A 114 1.02 12.86 1.91
N SER A 115 1.43 12.49 0.70
CA SER A 115 0.59 11.64 -0.14
C SER A 115 0.88 10.19 0.21
N GLU A 116 -0.12 9.51 0.74
CA GLU A 116 -0.04 8.10 1.08
C GLU A 116 -0.92 7.30 0.12
N TRP A 117 -0.45 6.12 -0.28
CA TRP A 117 -1.21 5.20 -1.09
C TRP A 117 -0.77 3.76 -0.85
N VAL A 118 -1.68 2.84 -1.13
CA VAL A 118 -1.41 1.40 -1.07
C VAL A 118 -1.41 0.86 -2.49
N GLU A 119 -0.36 0.12 -2.85
CA GLU A 119 -0.23 -0.55 -4.13
C GLU A 119 -0.52 -2.05 -3.93
N ALA A 120 -1.57 -2.56 -4.58
CA ALA A 120 -1.82 -3.99 -4.65
C ALA A 120 -1.37 -4.53 -6.01
N VAL A 121 -0.45 -5.49 -5.99
CA VAL A 121 0.01 -6.21 -7.17
C VAL A 121 -0.83 -7.47 -7.30
N VAL A 122 -1.57 -7.57 -8.41
CA VAL A 122 -2.45 -8.70 -8.70
C VAL A 122 -1.88 -9.52 -9.84
N ILE A 123 -1.78 -10.83 -9.66
CA ILE A 123 -1.32 -11.79 -10.67
C ILE A 123 -2.23 -11.68 -11.90
N GLY A 124 -1.62 -11.51 -13.08
CA GLY A 124 -2.34 -11.34 -14.35
C GLY A 124 -2.67 -9.89 -14.71
N ILE A 125 -2.36 -8.92 -13.86
CA ILE A 125 -2.51 -7.48 -14.15
C ILE A 125 -1.13 -6.84 -14.18
N ARG A 126 -0.78 -6.21 -15.30
CA ARG A 126 0.55 -5.61 -15.52
C ARG A 126 0.81 -4.38 -14.66
N ASP A 127 -0.24 -3.61 -14.34
CA ASP A 127 -0.13 -2.37 -13.58
C ASP A 127 -0.69 -2.53 -12.14
N PRO A 128 0.06 -2.11 -11.11
CA PRO A 128 -0.41 -2.18 -9.72
C PRO A 128 -1.60 -1.26 -9.49
N ILE A 129 -2.53 -1.72 -8.65
CA ILE A 129 -3.73 -0.96 -8.31
C ILE A 129 -3.41 -0.04 -7.14
N ARG A 130 -3.53 1.26 -7.39
CA ARG A 130 -3.22 2.29 -6.40
C ARG A 130 -4.47 2.76 -5.66
N PHE A 131 -4.52 2.47 -4.38
CA PHE A 131 -5.53 2.91 -3.44
C PHE A 131 -5.07 4.19 -2.74
N LYS A 132 -5.84 5.29 -2.89
CA LYS A 132 -5.57 6.58 -2.23
C LYS A 132 -6.68 6.88 -1.24
N GLY A 133 -6.35 7.05 0.03
CA GLY A 133 -7.33 7.29 1.09
C GLY A 133 -6.70 7.93 2.32
N VAL A 134 -7.44 7.92 3.43
CA VAL A 134 -6.93 8.31 4.74
C VAL A 134 -6.02 7.20 5.27
N SER A 135 -4.94 7.56 5.96
CA SER A 135 -3.94 6.61 6.50
C SER A 135 -4.58 5.47 7.32
N GLN A 136 -5.58 5.80 8.13
CA GLN A 136 -6.29 4.84 8.97
C GLN A 136 -7.04 3.78 8.16
N GLU A 137 -7.70 4.18 7.07
CA GLU A 137 -8.42 3.26 6.20
C GLU A 137 -7.47 2.41 5.36
N LEU A 138 -6.38 3.02 4.85
CA LEU A 138 -5.35 2.31 4.09
C LEU A 138 -4.69 1.23 4.95
N ASN A 139 -4.36 1.54 6.21
CA ASN A 139 -3.81 0.56 7.16
C ASN A 139 -4.82 -0.54 7.51
N SER A 140 -6.09 -0.18 7.68
CA SER A 140 -7.17 -1.15 7.96
C SER A 140 -7.40 -2.10 6.78
N LEU A 141 -7.34 -1.57 5.55
CA LEU A 141 -7.39 -2.35 4.32
C LEU A 141 -6.19 -3.31 4.25
N LEU A 142 -4.97 -2.81 4.42
CA LEU A 142 -3.75 -3.61 4.45
C LEU A 142 -3.81 -4.76 5.47
N GLN A 143 -4.24 -4.47 6.69
CA GLN A 143 -4.41 -5.48 7.73
C GLN A 143 -5.45 -6.52 7.34
N THR A 144 -6.57 -6.11 6.75
CA THR A 144 -7.63 -7.02 6.31
C THR A 144 -7.12 -7.94 5.19
N ILE A 145 -6.38 -7.42 4.22
CA ILE A 145 -5.80 -8.23 3.14
C ILE A 145 -4.79 -9.24 3.69
N ARG A 146 -3.84 -8.78 4.53
CA ARG A 146 -2.85 -9.67 5.14
C ARG A 146 -3.47 -10.75 6.04
N GLN A 147 -4.49 -10.39 6.80
CA GLN A 147 -5.22 -11.35 7.63
C GLN A 147 -5.91 -12.40 6.77
N LYS A 148 -6.54 -12.01 5.65
CA LYS A 148 -7.22 -12.94 4.75
C LYS A 148 -6.27 -13.80 3.93
N GLU A 149 -5.15 -13.26 3.46
CA GLU A 149 -4.07 -14.06 2.87
C GLU A 149 -3.56 -15.11 3.86
N SER A 150 -3.27 -14.70 5.10
CA SER A 150 -2.82 -15.65 6.13
C SER A 150 -3.90 -16.70 6.43
N THR A 151 -5.18 -16.33 6.49
CA THR A 151 -6.28 -17.26 6.80
C THR A 151 -6.58 -18.23 5.66
N GLY A 152 -6.43 -17.80 4.39
CA GLY A 152 -6.50 -18.68 3.22
C GLY A 152 -5.36 -19.70 3.19
N VAL A 153 -4.17 -19.31 3.67
CA VAL A 153 -3.04 -20.22 3.87
C VAL A 153 -3.26 -21.13 5.08
N THR A 154 -3.86 -20.66 6.18
CA THR A 154 -4.10 -21.52 7.36
C THR A 154 -5.25 -22.51 7.14
N ALA A 155 -6.33 -22.13 6.44
CA ALA A 155 -7.44 -23.05 6.15
C ALA A 155 -7.04 -24.20 5.22
N THR A 156 -6.01 -24.00 4.38
CA THR A 156 -5.39 -25.08 3.60
C THR A 156 -4.26 -25.79 4.36
N ALA A 157 -3.61 -25.14 5.33
CA ALA A 157 -2.54 -25.74 6.13
C ALA A 157 -3.02 -26.60 7.31
N THR A 158 -4.23 -26.41 7.85
CA THR A 158 -4.69 -27.20 9.00
C THR A 158 -5.01 -28.66 8.64
N GLU A 159 -5.25 -28.97 7.36
CA GLU A 159 -5.44 -30.36 6.90
C GLU A 159 -4.23 -30.93 6.13
N ASN A 160 -3.29 -30.07 5.70
CA ASN A 160 -2.18 -30.42 4.80
C ASN A 160 -0.80 -29.89 5.24
N GLY A 161 -0.62 -29.51 6.51
CA GLY A 161 0.65 -28.91 6.98
C GLY A 161 1.89 -29.78 6.73
N GLN A 162 1.76 -31.11 6.73
CA GLN A 162 2.86 -32.01 6.37
C GLN A 162 3.07 -32.18 4.86
N THR A 163 1.99 -32.20 4.07
CA THR A 163 2.06 -32.35 2.60
C THR A 163 2.60 -31.07 1.94
N VAL A 164 2.20 -29.89 2.41
CA VAL A 164 2.71 -28.59 1.90
C VAL A 164 4.21 -28.42 2.17
N ILE A 165 4.70 -28.89 3.32
CA ILE A 165 6.14 -28.83 3.64
C ILE A 165 6.92 -29.81 2.76
N ALA A 166 6.40 -31.02 2.54
CA ALA A 166 7.02 -32.00 1.65
C ALA A 166 7.10 -31.46 0.21
N ASP A 167 6.03 -30.86 -0.29
CA ASP A 167 5.98 -30.25 -1.63
C ASP A 167 6.93 -29.04 -1.73
N THR A 168 7.01 -28.20 -0.69
CA THR A 168 7.94 -27.06 -0.66
C THR A 168 9.40 -27.53 -0.65
N ILE A 169 9.72 -28.60 0.09
CA ILE A 169 11.06 -29.20 0.08
C ILE A 169 11.37 -29.80 -1.30
N ARG A 170 10.38 -30.40 -1.98
CA ARG A 170 10.53 -30.93 -3.34
C ARG A 170 10.83 -29.82 -4.35
N ILE A 171 10.09 -28.71 -4.32
CA ILE A 171 10.33 -27.55 -5.20
C ILE A 171 11.72 -26.96 -4.95
N LEU A 172 12.14 -26.85 -3.69
CA LEU A 172 13.49 -26.38 -3.36
C LEU A 172 14.58 -27.32 -3.89
N ALA A 173 14.33 -28.62 -3.97
CA ALA A 173 15.26 -29.59 -4.55
C ALA A 173 15.34 -29.45 -6.07
N GLU A 174 14.20 -29.26 -6.75
CA GLU A 174 14.17 -28.96 -8.19
C GLU A 174 14.94 -27.67 -8.53
N LEU A 175 14.74 -26.59 -7.75
CA LEU A 175 15.48 -25.33 -7.93
C LEU A 175 16.99 -25.45 -7.69
N ARG A 176 17.40 -26.37 -6.82
CA ARG A 176 18.83 -26.70 -6.60
C ARG A 176 19.37 -27.46 -7.81
N ASP A 177 18.63 -28.45 -8.31
CA ASP A 177 19.05 -29.29 -9.43
C ASP A 177 19.17 -28.46 -10.73
N ASP A 178 18.31 -27.46 -10.90
CA ASP A 178 18.36 -26.46 -11.97
C ASP A 178 19.46 -25.39 -11.78
N ARG A 179 20.25 -25.49 -10.70
CA ARG A 179 21.32 -24.54 -10.31
C ARG A 179 20.84 -23.09 -10.09
N VAL A 180 19.56 -22.90 -9.79
CA VAL A 180 18.97 -21.57 -9.49
C VAL A 180 19.37 -21.12 -8.08
N ILE A 181 19.53 -22.07 -7.15
CA ILE A 181 19.99 -21.82 -5.78
C ILE A 181 21.22 -22.65 -5.44
N THR A 182 22.04 -22.16 -4.52
CA THR A 182 23.23 -22.89 -4.05
C THR A 182 22.85 -23.98 -3.03
N GLN A 183 23.72 -24.99 -2.88
CA GLN A 183 23.53 -26.07 -1.89
C GLN A 183 23.39 -25.54 -0.45
N GLU A 184 24.15 -24.49 -0.11
CA GLU A 184 24.08 -23.87 1.21
C GLU A 184 22.74 -23.15 1.45
N GLU A 185 22.21 -22.46 0.43
CA GLU A 185 20.91 -21.81 0.51
C GLU A 185 19.77 -22.80 0.63
N PHE A 186 19.85 -23.93 -0.08
CA PHE A 186 18.91 -25.03 0.04
C PHE A 186 18.85 -25.56 1.48
N GLU A 187 19.98 -25.92 2.08
CA GLU A 187 20.01 -26.48 3.44
C GLU A 187 19.58 -25.48 4.51
N ARG A 188 19.93 -24.19 4.36
CA ARG A 188 19.43 -23.12 5.25
C ARG A 188 17.91 -22.99 5.16
N LYS A 189 17.32 -23.00 3.96
CA LYS A 189 15.88 -22.88 3.77
C LYS A 189 15.13 -24.11 4.28
N LYS A 190 15.62 -25.31 3.98
CA LYS A 190 15.09 -26.59 4.47
C LYS A 190 15.08 -26.65 6.00
N THR A 191 16.17 -26.26 6.65
CA THR A 191 16.28 -26.26 8.12
C THR A 191 15.28 -25.29 8.76
N ARG A 192 15.06 -24.11 8.17
CA ARG A 192 14.04 -23.15 8.65
C ARG A 192 12.63 -23.72 8.55
N LEU A 193 12.30 -24.36 7.42
CA LEU A 193 10.98 -24.97 7.21
C LEU A 193 10.71 -26.09 8.23
N LEU A 194 11.69 -26.97 8.48
CA LEU A 194 11.56 -28.03 9.49
C LEU A 194 11.43 -27.48 10.91
N LYS A 195 12.17 -26.41 11.25
CA LYS A 195 12.06 -25.76 12.56
C LYS A 195 10.68 -25.12 12.76
N TYR A 196 10.15 -24.48 11.72
CA TYR A 196 8.82 -23.88 11.74
C TYR A 196 7.71 -24.93 11.88
N SER A 197 7.85 -26.06 11.19
CA SER A 197 6.96 -27.24 11.34
C SER A 197 6.87 -27.71 12.79
N LYS A 198 8.03 -27.89 13.43
CA LYS A 198 8.10 -28.40 14.80
C LYS A 198 7.49 -27.43 15.83
N GLN A 199 7.54 -26.13 15.54
CA GLN A 199 7.02 -25.09 16.42
C GLN A 199 5.49 -24.93 16.32
N ASN A 200 4.89 -25.33 15.19
CA ASN A 200 3.45 -25.24 14.94
C ASN A 200 2.71 -26.59 15.12
N SER A 201 3.37 -27.60 15.68
CA SER A 201 2.81 -28.95 15.92
C SER A 201 2.24 -29.13 17.34
N PHE A 202 1.93 -28.04 18.06
CA PHE A 202 1.35 -28.06 19.41
C PHE A 202 -0.04 -27.46 19.43
#